data_AF-A0A1S1MYM9-F1
#
_entry.id   AF-A0A1S1MYM9-F1
#
_cell.length_a   1.000
_cell.length_b   1.000
_cell.length_c   1.000
_cell.angle_alpha   90.00
_cell.angle_beta   90.00
_cell.angle_gamma   90.00
#
_symmetry.space_group_name_H-M   'P 1'
#
loop_
_entity.id
_entity.type
_entity.pdbx_description
1 polymer ?
#
loop_
_entity_poly.entity_id
_entity_poly.type
_entity_poly.pdbx_seq_one_letter_code
_entity_poly.pdbx_strand_id
1 'polypeptide(L)'
;MATINNAIQEMVDHLVTKMRSNEKLSAEEQTLVSNAIQKLSSSANLEAALVAVAEEHLDDATDTINNASDLVKELQAKLLEQSAHLSLLPGLEAKFNEITANLVANVEQSLSNLPDRLIDPTYRLGEPEFRLDYYDNTAAEIASGNQAYGACHVLSMANYDAGTFSVYYDAGTRVGSSNPAAIVTIDANGDVAKATRIPALVPSDGTAQIGMFVLPDNNTTLFSYTASSNQLTTYKAGSFTVESLQELDYFKLYQDKDSKKLYSVDAGILHEFDGVNWVQKVAQTFVSESAFESWAISNGLFPLHTQTITPTSVQQLINAQTGYSTTLSALPVTRPPNRKELAVHNNEYHDMPVITQQNLVRYNEGVVSGQSANYAITRSFKGRVHLPALGSVIRATLESVSPSNSAGTTAGYHGHGHPQFIAYSPIHNALLVYQYFQFYYSGSNLKSDSLSRVYFA
;
A
#
# COMPACT_ATOMS: atom_id res chain seq x y z
N MET A 1 73.27 -71.34 -57.14
CA MET A 1 72.38 -70.25 -57.62
C MET A 1 72.66 -68.89 -56.97
N ALA A 2 73.67 -68.74 -56.10
CA ALA A 2 74.08 -67.44 -55.53
C ALA A 2 75.29 -66.79 -56.24
N THR A 3 75.81 -67.38 -57.33
CA THR A 3 77.08 -66.97 -57.96
C THR A 3 76.93 -65.95 -59.10
N ILE A 4 75.79 -65.91 -59.81
CA ILE A 4 75.59 -64.99 -60.95
C ILE A 4 75.07 -63.63 -60.49
N ASN A 5 74.11 -63.57 -59.57
CA ASN A 5 73.61 -62.29 -59.06
C ASN A 5 74.67 -61.53 -58.27
N ASN A 6 75.53 -62.21 -57.49
CA ASN A 6 76.66 -61.56 -56.83
C ASN A 6 77.68 -61.02 -57.85
N ALA A 7 77.96 -61.77 -58.93
CA ALA A 7 78.87 -61.30 -59.98
C ALA A 7 78.30 -60.11 -60.77
N ILE A 8 76.98 -60.07 -61.00
CA ILE A 8 76.30 -58.94 -61.64
C ILE A 8 76.31 -57.71 -60.71
N GLN A 9 76.04 -57.89 -59.42
CA GLN A 9 76.07 -56.81 -58.43
C GLN A 9 77.49 -56.24 -58.30
N GLU A 10 78.50 -57.10 -58.19
CA GLU A 10 79.92 -56.69 -58.16
C GLU A 10 80.34 -55.97 -59.45
N MET A 11 79.86 -56.41 -60.62
CA MET A 11 80.10 -55.70 -61.88
C MET A 11 79.45 -54.31 -61.90
N VAL A 12 78.21 -54.17 -61.43
CA VAL A 12 77.52 -52.88 -61.39
C VAL A 12 78.17 -51.94 -60.38
N ASP A 13 78.52 -52.44 -59.19
CA ASP A 13 79.19 -51.65 -58.15
C ASP A 13 80.60 -51.21 -58.59
N HIS A 14 81.34 -52.10 -59.26
CA HIS A 14 82.63 -51.76 -59.87
C HIS A 14 82.49 -50.72 -60.99
N LEU A 15 81.47 -50.84 -61.84
CA LEU A 15 81.18 -49.89 -62.92
C LEU A 15 80.76 -48.51 -62.39
N VAL A 16 79.90 -48.47 -61.36
CA VAL A 16 79.47 -47.23 -60.67
C VAL A 16 80.66 -46.57 -59.96
N THR A 17 81.53 -47.36 -59.34
CA THR A 17 82.73 -46.86 -58.67
C THR A 17 83.73 -46.25 -59.67
N LYS A 18 83.96 -46.91 -60.82
CA LYS A 18 84.78 -46.36 -61.92
C LYS A 18 84.16 -45.13 -62.58
N MET A 19 82.85 -45.10 -62.80
CA MET A 19 82.15 -43.92 -63.34
C MET A 19 82.28 -42.69 -62.44
N ARG A 20 82.47 -42.89 -61.13
CA ARG A 20 82.70 -41.82 -60.13
C ARG A 20 84.18 -41.49 -59.94
N SER A 21 85.11 -42.26 -60.51
CA SER A 21 86.55 -41.99 -60.49
C SER A 21 87.02 -41.40 -61.83
N ASN A 22 88.25 -40.88 -61.90
CA ASN A 22 88.85 -40.38 -63.15
C ASN A 22 89.44 -41.51 -64.04
N GLU A 23 89.10 -42.76 -63.73
CA GLU A 23 89.61 -43.92 -64.44
C GLU A 23 88.79 -44.18 -65.71
N LYS A 24 89.46 -44.38 -66.85
CA LYS A 24 88.77 -44.56 -68.13
C LYS A 24 88.06 -45.93 -68.15
N LEU A 25 86.75 -45.90 -68.36
CA LEU A 25 85.95 -47.11 -68.61
C LEU A 25 86.48 -47.84 -69.85
N SER A 26 86.49 -49.18 -69.82
CA SER A 26 86.84 -50.00 -70.97
C SER A 26 85.81 -49.83 -72.10
N ALA A 27 86.15 -50.24 -73.33
CA ALA A 27 85.23 -50.13 -74.47
C ALA A 27 83.91 -50.92 -74.24
N GLU A 28 83.99 -52.06 -73.57
CA GLU A 28 82.83 -52.90 -73.23
C GLU A 28 81.98 -52.25 -72.12
N GLU A 29 82.63 -51.68 -71.10
CA GLU A 29 81.98 -50.93 -70.01
C GLU A 29 81.29 -49.66 -70.55
N GLN A 30 81.93 -48.91 -71.45
CA GLN A 30 81.34 -47.75 -72.13
C GLN A 30 80.15 -48.15 -73.01
N THR A 31 80.23 -49.29 -73.70
CA THR A 31 79.12 -49.79 -74.53
C THR A 31 77.93 -50.22 -73.67
N LEU A 32 78.18 -50.84 -72.51
CA LEU A 32 77.14 -51.23 -71.56
C LEU A 32 76.43 -50.00 -70.97
N VAL A 33 77.19 -49.00 -70.52
CA VAL A 33 76.66 -47.73 -70.00
C VAL A 33 75.92 -46.98 -71.09
N SER A 34 76.48 -46.88 -72.29
CA SER A 34 75.81 -46.23 -73.42
C SER A 34 74.51 -46.94 -73.78
N ASN A 35 74.47 -48.27 -73.82
CA ASN A 35 73.24 -49.02 -74.07
C ASN A 35 72.21 -48.88 -72.95
N ALA A 36 72.65 -48.80 -71.69
CA ALA A 36 71.77 -48.55 -70.55
C ALA A 36 71.19 -47.12 -70.60
N ILE A 37 72.02 -46.11 -70.85
CA ILE A 37 71.61 -44.71 -71.05
C ILE A 37 70.68 -44.61 -72.24
N GLN A 38 71.01 -45.27 -73.36
CA GLN A 38 70.21 -45.24 -74.57
C GLN A 38 68.85 -45.90 -74.32
N LYS A 39 68.81 -47.06 -73.64
CA LYS A 39 67.58 -47.72 -73.21
C LYS A 39 66.77 -46.88 -72.24
N LEU A 40 67.40 -46.12 -71.34
CA LEU A 40 66.72 -45.19 -70.44
C LEU A 40 66.18 -43.97 -71.20
N SER A 41 66.95 -43.40 -72.13
CA SER A 41 66.58 -42.24 -72.95
C SER A 41 65.56 -42.55 -74.03
N SER A 42 65.47 -43.81 -74.47
CA SER A 42 64.48 -44.30 -75.42
C SER A 42 63.36 -45.09 -74.74
N SER A 43 63.30 -45.06 -73.40
CA SER A 43 62.27 -45.78 -72.65
C SER A 43 60.97 -44.98 -72.69
N ALA A 44 60.12 -45.27 -73.68
CA ALA A 44 58.75 -44.78 -73.73
C ALA A 44 57.98 -45.06 -72.43
N ASN A 45 58.34 -46.11 -71.70
CA ASN A 45 57.74 -46.46 -70.41
C ASN A 45 58.11 -45.47 -69.29
N LEU A 46 59.32 -44.88 -69.30
CA LEU A 46 59.74 -43.90 -68.29
C LEU A 46 59.07 -42.55 -68.55
N GLU A 47 59.01 -42.11 -69.80
CA GLU A 47 58.31 -40.91 -70.22
C GLU A 47 56.80 -41.01 -69.90
N ALA A 48 56.17 -42.14 -70.22
CA ALA A 48 54.77 -42.39 -69.86
C ALA A 48 54.52 -42.38 -68.35
N ALA A 49 55.43 -42.93 -67.55
CA ALA A 49 55.31 -42.90 -66.09
C ALA A 49 55.47 -41.47 -65.51
N LEU A 50 56.38 -40.66 -66.05
CA LEU A 50 56.57 -39.26 -65.67
C LEU A 50 55.36 -38.40 -66.03
N VAL A 51 54.80 -38.59 -67.24
CA VAL A 51 53.59 -37.91 -67.68
C VAL A 51 52.41 -38.29 -66.80
N ALA A 52 52.21 -39.58 -66.50
CA ALA A 52 51.11 -40.04 -65.64
C ALA A 52 51.18 -39.45 -64.22
N VAL A 53 52.38 -39.39 -63.61
CA VAL A 53 52.57 -38.78 -62.29
C VAL A 53 52.35 -37.26 -62.33
N ALA A 54 52.75 -36.59 -63.42
CA ALA A 54 52.51 -35.17 -63.59
C ALA A 54 51.01 -34.86 -63.79
N GLU A 55 50.30 -35.68 -64.57
CA GLU A 55 48.85 -35.59 -64.75
C GLU A 55 48.11 -35.81 -63.43
N GLU A 56 48.46 -36.85 -62.67
CA GLU A 56 47.86 -37.11 -61.36
C GLU A 56 48.08 -35.95 -60.37
N HIS A 57 49.30 -35.40 -60.29
CA HIS A 57 49.57 -34.23 -59.45
C HIS A 57 48.85 -32.95 -59.92
N LEU A 58 48.69 -32.76 -61.24
CA LEU A 58 47.96 -31.61 -61.78
C LEU A 58 46.45 -31.74 -61.55
N ASP A 59 45.91 -32.95 -61.64
CA ASP A 59 44.51 -33.23 -61.33
C ASP A 59 44.23 -33.00 -59.83
N ASP A 60 45.07 -33.53 -58.94
CA ASP A 60 44.97 -33.30 -57.49
C ASP A 60 45.05 -31.81 -57.13
N ALA A 61 45.97 -31.07 -57.77
CA ALA A 61 46.12 -29.64 -57.57
C ALA A 61 44.90 -28.86 -58.08
N THR A 62 44.35 -29.27 -59.23
CA THR A 62 43.16 -28.66 -59.84
C THR A 62 41.94 -28.88 -58.95
N ASP A 63 41.74 -30.11 -58.46
CA ASP A 63 40.65 -30.45 -57.55
C ASP A 63 40.75 -29.68 -56.23
N THR A 64 41.96 -29.56 -55.68
CA THR A 64 42.21 -28.78 -54.46
C THR A 64 41.87 -27.30 -54.65
N ILE A 65 42.25 -26.70 -55.79
CA ILE A 65 41.95 -25.30 -56.11
C ILE A 65 40.45 -25.09 -56.31
N ASN A 66 39.77 -26.01 -57.00
CA ASN A 66 38.32 -25.94 -57.20
C ASN A 66 37.57 -25.99 -55.86
N ASN A 67 37.94 -26.93 -54.99
CA ASN A 67 37.38 -27.05 -53.64
C ASN A 67 37.61 -25.78 -52.81
N ALA A 68 38.81 -25.20 -52.87
CA ALA A 68 39.12 -23.94 -52.18
C ALA A 68 38.30 -22.76 -52.73
N SER A 69 38.14 -22.67 -54.05
CA SER A 69 37.31 -21.65 -54.72
C SER A 69 35.86 -21.75 -54.27
N ASP A 70 35.29 -22.95 -54.24
CA ASP A 70 33.90 -23.14 -53.85
C ASP A 70 33.66 -22.82 -52.37
N LEU A 71 34.61 -23.19 -51.50
CA LEU A 71 34.59 -22.78 -50.09
C LEU A 71 34.64 -21.24 -49.93
N VAL A 72 35.47 -20.56 -50.73
CA VAL A 72 35.55 -19.08 -50.71
C VAL A 72 34.23 -18.45 -51.14
N LYS A 73 33.56 -18.97 -52.18
CA LYS A 73 32.24 -18.49 -52.61
C LYS A 73 31.18 -18.69 -51.51
N GLU A 74 31.21 -19.84 -50.83
CA GLU A 74 30.30 -20.12 -49.71
C GLU A 74 30.53 -19.14 -48.54
N LEU A 75 31.80 -18.91 -48.17
CA LEU A 75 32.17 -17.96 -47.12
C LEU A 75 31.78 -16.52 -47.49
N GLN A 76 31.95 -16.14 -48.76
CA GLN A 76 31.54 -14.82 -49.24
C GLN A 76 30.02 -14.62 -49.14
N ALA A 77 29.23 -15.64 -49.47
CA ALA A 77 27.77 -15.60 -49.31
C ALA A 77 27.36 -15.45 -47.83
N LYS A 78 27.99 -16.21 -46.92
CA LYS A 78 27.76 -16.10 -45.46
C LYS A 78 28.15 -14.73 -44.91
N LEU A 79 29.23 -14.14 -45.40
CA LEU A 79 29.67 -12.81 -44.97
C LEU A 79 28.69 -11.72 -45.42
N LEU A 80 28.15 -11.82 -46.64
CA LEU A 80 27.12 -10.89 -47.13
C LEU A 80 25.84 -10.98 -46.30
N GLU A 81 25.41 -12.19 -45.92
CA GLU A 81 24.26 -12.40 -45.02
C GLU A 81 24.51 -11.79 -43.64
N GLN A 82 25.68 -12.00 -43.03
CA GLN A 82 26.03 -11.37 -41.76
C GLN A 82 26.10 -9.85 -41.85
N SER A 83 26.61 -9.30 -42.96
CA SER A 83 26.62 -7.86 -43.22
C SER A 83 25.20 -7.28 -43.32
N ALA A 84 24.26 -8.03 -43.90
CA ALA A 84 22.86 -7.64 -43.94
C ALA A 84 22.24 -7.61 -42.53
N HIS A 85 22.56 -8.57 -41.67
CA HIS A 85 22.11 -8.55 -40.27
C HIS A 85 22.67 -7.35 -39.48
N LEU A 86 23.94 -6.99 -39.70
CA LEU A 86 24.55 -5.80 -39.07
C LEU A 86 23.84 -4.50 -39.47
N SER A 87 23.33 -4.41 -40.70
CA SER A 87 22.56 -3.24 -41.17
C SER A 87 21.22 -3.03 -40.44
N LEU A 88 20.73 -4.04 -39.70
CA LEU A 88 19.51 -3.93 -38.90
C LEU A 88 19.74 -3.26 -37.54
N LEU A 89 20.99 -3.14 -37.09
CA LEU A 89 21.33 -2.56 -35.78
C LEU A 89 20.82 -1.12 -35.59
N PRO A 90 20.95 -0.19 -36.55
CA PRO A 90 20.41 1.17 -36.41
C PRO A 90 18.88 1.18 -36.27
N GLY A 91 18.18 0.26 -36.95
CA GLY A 91 16.73 0.13 -36.84
C GLY A 91 16.29 -0.42 -35.48
N LEU A 92 17.06 -1.37 -34.93
CA LEU A 92 16.87 -1.88 -33.57
C LEU A 92 17.14 -0.79 -32.52
N GLU A 93 18.20 0.01 -32.69
CA GLU A 93 18.53 1.14 -31.81
C GLU A 93 17.41 2.20 -31.83
N ALA A 94 16.92 2.57 -33.01
CA ALA A 94 15.81 3.52 -33.15
C ALA A 94 14.54 3.02 -32.44
N LYS A 95 14.16 1.74 -32.65
CA LYS A 95 13.02 1.14 -31.96
C LYS A 95 13.21 1.07 -30.45
N PHE A 96 14.42 0.74 -29.99
CA PHE A 96 14.72 0.69 -28.56
C PHE A 96 14.59 2.08 -27.92
N ASN A 97 15.07 3.12 -28.60
CA ASN A 97 14.95 4.51 -28.15
C ASN A 97 13.48 4.96 -28.11
N GLU A 98 12.68 4.61 -29.13
CA GLU A 98 11.25 4.91 -29.16
C GLU A 98 10.48 4.21 -28.02
N ILE A 99 10.73 2.91 -27.80
CA ILE A 99 10.13 2.15 -26.70
C ILE A 99 10.51 2.76 -25.35
N THR A 100 11.78 3.14 -25.18
CA THR A 100 12.27 3.75 -23.94
C THR A 100 11.61 5.10 -23.69
N ALA A 101 11.50 5.96 -24.70
CA ALA A 101 10.83 7.26 -24.57
C ALA A 101 9.34 7.12 -24.22
N ASN A 102 8.64 6.19 -24.87
CA ASN A 102 7.23 5.91 -24.58
C ASN A 102 7.04 5.35 -23.16
N LEU A 103 7.94 4.47 -22.70
CA LEU A 103 7.90 3.95 -21.33
C LEU A 103 8.09 5.07 -20.30
N VAL A 104 9.06 5.96 -20.51
CA VAL A 104 9.31 7.11 -19.63
C VAL A 104 8.08 8.01 -19.54
N ALA A 105 7.50 8.40 -20.68
CA ALA A 105 6.30 9.25 -20.70
C ALA A 105 5.10 8.62 -19.98
N ASN A 106 4.87 7.31 -20.17
CA ASN A 106 3.78 6.59 -19.51
C ASN A 106 3.98 6.52 -17.99
N VAL A 107 5.22 6.32 -17.53
CA VAL A 107 5.57 6.31 -16.09
C VAL A 107 5.39 7.71 -15.49
N GLU A 108 5.89 8.76 -16.14
CA GLU A 108 5.72 10.15 -15.69
C GLU A 108 4.24 10.53 -15.58
N GLN A 109 3.42 10.19 -16.57
CA GLN A 109 1.99 10.46 -16.55
C GLN A 109 1.29 9.71 -15.40
N SER A 110 1.64 8.44 -15.19
CA SER A 110 1.05 7.62 -14.10
C SER A 110 1.42 8.12 -12.70
N LEU A 111 2.61 8.71 -12.55
CA LEU A 111 3.11 9.24 -11.28
C LEU A 111 2.67 10.69 -11.01
N SER A 112 2.41 11.48 -12.05
CA SER A 112 2.12 12.93 -11.92
C SER A 112 1.01 13.27 -10.94
N ASN A 113 -0.06 12.46 -10.90
CA ASN A 113 -1.22 12.68 -10.03
C ASN A 113 -1.21 11.82 -8.76
N LEU A 114 -0.15 11.04 -8.53
CA LEU A 114 -0.05 10.17 -7.36
C LEU A 114 0.09 10.96 -6.05
N PRO A 115 0.92 12.02 -5.95
CA PRO A 115 1.04 12.81 -4.72
C PRO A 115 -0.30 13.40 -4.29
N ASP A 116 -1.03 14.02 -5.22
CA ASP A 116 -2.34 14.63 -4.97
C ASP A 116 -3.37 13.58 -4.54
N ARG A 117 -3.39 12.40 -5.18
CA ARG A 117 -4.28 11.29 -4.81
C ARG A 117 -3.95 10.66 -3.46
N LEU A 118 -2.70 10.76 -2.99
CA LEU A 118 -2.29 10.24 -1.68
C LEU A 118 -2.69 11.18 -0.53
N ILE A 119 -2.88 12.47 -0.82
CA ILE A 119 -3.27 13.49 0.18
C ILE A 119 -4.75 13.90 0.08
N ASP A 120 -5.44 13.56 -1.00
CA ASP A 120 -6.86 13.85 -1.19
C ASP A 120 -7.71 13.16 -0.09
N PRO A 121 -8.39 13.92 0.78
CA PRO A 121 -9.19 13.38 1.87
C PRO A 121 -10.40 12.56 1.41
N THR A 122 -10.84 12.75 0.16
CA THR A 122 -11.96 12.04 -0.47
C THR A 122 -11.51 10.75 -1.17
N TYR A 123 -10.22 10.63 -1.49
CA TYR A 123 -9.65 9.48 -2.18
C TYR A 123 -9.22 8.39 -1.20
N ARG A 124 -10.12 7.45 -0.91
CA ARG A 124 -9.77 6.22 -0.18
C ARG A 124 -9.41 5.12 -1.18
N LEU A 125 -8.13 4.72 -1.23
CA LEU A 125 -7.63 3.61 -2.08
C LEU A 125 -8.38 2.31 -1.74
N GLY A 126 -9.44 2.01 -2.50
CA GLY A 126 -10.20 0.77 -2.41
C GLY A 126 -11.12 0.69 -1.19
N GLU A 127 -12.22 -0.05 -1.35
CA GLU A 127 -13.10 -0.43 -0.25
C GLU A 127 -12.28 -0.92 0.96
N PRO A 128 -12.55 -0.49 2.20
CA PRO A 128 -11.73 -0.86 3.33
C PRO A 128 -12.14 -2.26 3.78
N GLU A 129 -11.65 -3.24 3.05
CA GLU A 129 -10.96 -4.31 3.75
C GLU A 129 -9.80 -3.65 4.49
N PHE A 130 -10.02 -3.22 5.73
CA PHE A 130 -8.90 -2.91 6.60
C PHE A 130 -8.14 -4.22 6.79
N ARG A 131 -7.09 -4.42 5.99
CA ARG A 131 -6.14 -5.51 6.14
C ARG A 131 -5.22 -5.09 7.26
N LEU A 132 -5.53 -5.59 8.44
CA LEU A 132 -4.82 -5.25 9.66
C LEU A 132 -3.60 -6.16 9.78
N ASP A 133 -2.46 -5.68 9.30
CA ASP A 133 -1.19 -6.41 9.24
C ASP A 133 -0.48 -6.44 10.61
N TYR A 134 -0.25 -5.25 11.18
CA TYR A 134 0.28 -4.99 12.51
C TYR A 134 -0.31 -3.67 13.03
N TYR A 135 -0.55 -3.56 14.34
CA TYR A 135 -0.78 -2.29 15.03
C TYR A 135 0.23 -2.24 16.15
N ASP A 136 0.94 -1.12 16.29
CA ASP A 136 1.87 -0.92 17.39
C ASP A 136 1.11 -1.02 18.73
N ASN A 137 1.78 -1.57 19.74
CA ASN A 137 1.23 -1.83 21.06
C ASN A 137 1.06 -0.55 21.91
N THR A 138 1.25 0.62 21.32
CA THR A 138 1.10 1.98 21.88
C THR A 138 -0.35 2.45 21.93
N ALA A 139 -1.29 1.51 22.16
CA ALA A 139 -2.71 1.86 22.26
C ALA A 139 -2.95 2.85 23.42
N ALA A 140 -3.65 3.95 23.13
CA ALA A 140 -4.04 4.91 24.14
C ALA A 140 -5.37 4.46 24.79
N GLU A 141 -5.35 4.20 26.10
CA GLU A 141 -6.56 3.91 26.86
C GLU A 141 -7.31 5.21 27.20
N ILE A 142 -8.55 5.28 26.74
CA ILE A 142 -9.41 6.47 26.84
C ILE A 142 -10.38 6.34 28.02
N ALA A 143 -10.83 5.12 28.31
CA ALA A 143 -11.61 4.77 29.50
C ALA A 143 -11.71 3.26 29.71
N SER A 144 -11.82 2.87 30.98
CA SER A 144 -12.26 1.55 31.45
C SER A 144 -13.50 1.67 32.33
N GLY A 145 -14.46 0.74 32.25
CA GLY A 145 -15.54 0.63 33.24
C GLY A 145 -16.76 -0.20 32.81
N ASN A 146 -17.82 -0.19 33.61
CA ASN A 146 -19.10 -0.88 33.34
C ASN A 146 -19.99 -0.16 32.31
N GLN A 147 -19.44 0.39 31.22
CA GLN A 147 -20.26 1.01 30.20
C GLN A 147 -21.11 -0.07 29.50
N ALA A 148 -22.40 0.22 29.31
CA ALA A 148 -23.39 -0.75 28.84
C ALA A 148 -23.87 -0.45 27.41
N TYR A 149 -23.63 0.77 26.92
CA TYR A 149 -24.08 1.25 25.62
C TYR A 149 -22.92 1.90 24.87
N GLY A 150 -22.88 1.65 23.56
CA GLY A 150 -21.84 2.13 22.67
C GLY A 150 -22.18 3.51 22.12
N ALA A 151 -21.30 4.01 21.26
CA ALA A 151 -21.54 5.26 20.54
C ALA A 151 -22.78 5.13 19.62
N CYS A 152 -23.74 6.03 19.77
CA CYS A 152 -24.91 6.15 18.91
C CYS A 152 -24.73 7.29 17.90
N HIS A 153 -24.26 8.43 18.39
CA HIS A 153 -23.95 9.61 17.61
C HIS A 153 -22.45 9.74 17.48
N VAL A 154 -21.97 9.98 16.25
CA VAL A 154 -20.56 10.27 15.99
C VAL A 154 -20.43 11.44 15.03
N LEU A 155 -19.54 12.36 15.36
CA LEU A 155 -19.10 13.39 14.45
C LEU A 155 -17.57 13.44 14.51
N SER A 156 -16.90 13.26 13.38
CA SER A 156 -15.43 13.30 13.32
C SER A 156 -14.95 14.31 12.29
N MET A 157 -13.79 14.88 12.57
CA MET A 157 -13.09 15.84 11.71
C MET A 157 -11.62 15.43 11.58
N ALA A 158 -11.17 15.16 10.36
CA ALA A 158 -9.76 15.05 10.00
C ALA A 158 -9.26 16.40 9.48
N ASN A 159 -8.52 17.14 10.28
CA ASN A 159 -7.95 18.43 9.89
C ASN A 159 -6.53 18.21 9.37
N TYR A 160 -6.40 18.03 8.05
CA TYR A 160 -5.13 17.79 7.38
C TYR A 160 -4.20 19.02 7.45
N ASP A 161 -4.78 20.22 7.52
CA ASP A 161 -4.00 21.47 7.60
C ASP A 161 -3.26 21.61 8.94
N ALA A 162 -3.83 21.05 10.01
CA ALA A 162 -3.22 21.02 11.34
C ALA A 162 -2.57 19.67 11.69
N GLY A 163 -2.76 18.64 10.86
CA GLY A 163 -2.40 17.27 11.19
C GLY A 163 -3.17 16.70 12.38
N THR A 164 -4.38 17.20 12.70
CA THR A 164 -5.13 16.76 13.89
C THR A 164 -6.39 15.97 13.51
N PHE A 165 -6.84 15.12 14.42
CA PHE A 165 -8.11 14.41 14.29
C PHE A 165 -8.93 14.58 15.55
N SER A 166 -10.19 14.98 15.41
CA SER A 166 -11.11 15.10 16.55
C SER A 166 -12.39 14.33 16.29
N VAL A 167 -12.92 13.67 17.32
CA VAL A 167 -14.16 12.91 17.24
C VAL A 167 -14.99 13.09 18.49
N TYR A 168 -16.22 13.55 18.29
CA TYR A 168 -17.28 13.52 19.27
C TYR A 168 -18.06 12.22 19.17
N TYR A 169 -18.41 11.64 20.32
CA TYR A 169 -19.37 10.55 20.38
C TYR A 169 -20.19 10.55 21.68
N ASP A 170 -21.42 10.04 21.61
CA ASP A 170 -22.30 9.87 22.77
C ASP A 170 -23.17 8.61 22.65
N ALA A 171 -23.83 8.21 23.74
CA ALA A 171 -24.69 7.03 23.81
C ALA A 171 -26.18 7.29 23.53
N GLY A 172 -26.51 8.41 22.88
CA GLY A 172 -27.88 8.85 22.59
C GLY A 172 -28.72 9.04 23.84
N THR A 173 -29.91 8.43 23.88
CA THR A 173 -30.82 8.49 25.05
C THR A 173 -30.27 7.78 26.30
N ARG A 174 -29.10 7.13 26.21
CA ARG A 174 -28.43 6.42 27.31
C ARG A 174 -27.22 7.16 27.86
N VAL A 175 -27.03 8.42 27.46
CA VAL A 175 -26.01 9.28 28.04
C VAL A 175 -26.24 9.44 29.54
N GLY A 176 -25.18 9.20 30.32
CA GLY A 176 -25.22 9.23 31.78
C GLY A 176 -23.86 8.85 32.37
N SER A 177 -23.79 8.64 33.69
CA SER A 177 -22.50 8.40 34.37
C SER A 177 -21.73 7.20 33.82
N SER A 178 -22.44 6.15 33.37
CA SER A 178 -21.82 4.97 32.77
C SER A 178 -21.59 5.08 31.27
N ASN A 179 -22.18 6.06 30.56
CA ASN A 179 -21.95 6.25 29.12
C ASN A 179 -21.89 7.76 28.84
N PRO A 180 -20.85 8.46 29.31
CA PRO A 180 -20.74 9.90 29.13
C PRO A 180 -20.53 10.25 27.66
N ALA A 181 -21.01 11.43 27.25
CA ALA A 181 -20.59 12.01 25.99
C ALA A 181 -19.09 12.34 26.07
N ALA A 182 -18.36 12.12 24.98
CA ALA A 182 -16.91 12.23 24.93
C ALA A 182 -16.46 12.94 23.65
N ILE A 183 -15.40 13.74 23.77
CA ILE A 183 -14.61 14.20 22.63
C ILE A 183 -13.20 13.66 22.81
N VAL A 184 -12.67 13.05 21.75
CA VAL A 184 -11.30 12.56 21.67
C VAL A 184 -10.58 13.36 20.59
N THR A 185 -9.37 13.80 20.87
CA THR A 185 -8.49 14.47 19.93
C THR A 185 -7.17 13.73 19.85
N ILE A 186 -6.69 13.51 18.63
CA ILE A 186 -5.34 13.05 18.32
C ILE A 186 -4.62 14.24 17.72
N ASP A 187 -3.55 14.69 18.37
CA ASP A 187 -2.74 15.80 17.88
C ASP A 187 -1.77 15.37 16.77
N ALA A 188 -1.05 16.32 16.17
CA ALA A 188 -0.12 16.05 15.08
C ALA A 188 1.05 15.10 15.41
N ASN A 189 1.34 14.89 16.70
CA ASN A 189 2.36 13.93 17.14
C ASN A 189 1.78 12.53 17.37
N GLY A 190 0.46 12.37 17.27
CA GLY A 190 -0.25 11.15 17.63
C GLY A 190 -0.63 11.08 19.11
N ASP A 191 -0.46 12.15 19.89
CA ASP A 191 -0.85 12.15 21.30
C ASP A 191 -2.37 12.25 21.44
N VAL A 192 -2.92 11.45 22.37
CA VAL A 192 -4.37 11.28 22.53
C VAL A 192 -4.86 12.03 23.76
N ALA A 193 -5.76 12.98 23.56
CA ALA A 193 -6.49 13.69 24.60
C ALA A 193 -7.98 13.32 24.60
N LYS A 194 -8.62 13.35 25.77
CA LYS A 194 -10.04 13.09 25.92
C LYS A 194 -10.69 13.97 26.98
N ALA A 195 -11.85 14.53 26.66
CA ALA A 195 -12.76 15.13 27.63
C ALA A 195 -14.11 14.40 27.64
N THR A 196 -14.78 14.40 28.80
CA THR A 196 -16.09 13.76 29.00
C THR A 196 -17.07 14.67 29.74
N ARG A 197 -18.37 14.48 29.49
CA ARG A 197 -19.45 15.10 30.26
C ARG A 197 -20.62 14.12 30.45
N ILE A 198 -21.34 14.25 31.57
CA ILE A 198 -22.47 13.38 31.93
C ILE A 198 -23.75 13.70 31.16
N PRO A 199 -24.13 14.97 30.91
CA PRO A 199 -25.27 15.27 30.03
C PRO A 199 -24.84 15.31 28.56
N ALA A 200 -25.70 14.84 27.66
CA ALA A 200 -25.48 14.98 26.22
C ALA A 200 -25.40 16.46 25.83
N LEU A 201 -24.76 16.77 24.69
CA LEU A 201 -24.88 18.10 24.07
C LEU A 201 -26.30 18.39 23.53
N VAL A 202 -27.19 17.42 23.64
CA VAL A 202 -28.52 17.38 23.02
C VAL A 202 -29.57 17.39 24.11
N PRO A 203 -30.60 18.27 24.05
CA PRO A 203 -31.79 18.13 24.87
C PRO A 203 -32.54 16.85 24.50
N SER A 204 -33.33 16.32 25.44
CA SER A 204 -34.15 15.11 25.21
C SER A 204 -35.25 15.27 24.15
N ASP A 205 -35.48 16.48 23.66
CA ASP A 205 -36.49 16.80 22.63
C ASP A 205 -36.06 16.42 21.21
N GLY A 206 -34.80 16.04 20.99
CA GLY A 206 -34.29 15.55 19.71
C GLY A 206 -34.17 16.62 18.62
N THR A 207 -34.22 17.90 19.00
CA THR A 207 -34.21 19.03 18.04
C THR A 207 -32.85 19.69 17.86
N ALA A 208 -31.84 19.30 18.65
CA ALA A 208 -30.53 19.94 18.57
C ALA A 208 -29.72 19.47 17.35
N GLN A 209 -28.81 20.33 16.92
CA GLN A 209 -27.83 20.06 15.88
C GLN A 209 -26.45 20.11 16.51
N ILE A 210 -25.58 19.15 16.17
CA ILE A 210 -24.18 19.16 16.59
C ILE A 210 -23.31 19.25 15.35
N GLY A 211 -22.35 20.17 15.34
CA GLY A 211 -21.37 20.32 14.28
C GLY A 211 -19.95 20.50 14.82
N MET A 212 -18.98 20.38 13.92
CA MET A 212 -17.57 20.63 14.20
C MET A 212 -17.06 21.68 13.22
N PHE A 213 -16.12 22.49 13.69
CA PHE A 213 -15.47 23.50 12.88
C PHE A 213 -14.04 23.74 13.34
N VAL A 214 -13.25 24.35 12.49
CA VAL A 214 -11.85 24.71 12.74
C VAL A 214 -11.79 26.18 13.14
N LEU A 215 -11.14 26.48 14.25
CA LEU A 215 -10.91 27.84 14.75
C LEU A 215 -9.78 28.54 13.97
N PRO A 216 -9.65 29.89 14.07
CA PRO A 216 -8.55 30.62 13.44
C PRO A 216 -7.14 30.18 13.88
N ASP A 217 -7.01 29.56 15.05
CA ASP A 217 -5.76 28.97 15.56
C ASP A 217 -5.52 27.52 15.06
N ASN A 218 -6.33 27.06 14.09
CA ASN A 218 -6.34 25.70 13.53
C ASN A 218 -6.83 24.59 14.47
N ASN A 219 -7.30 24.91 15.69
CA ASN A 219 -7.87 23.90 16.56
C ASN A 219 -9.28 23.51 16.11
N THR A 220 -9.57 22.22 16.15
CA THR A 220 -10.94 21.75 15.90
C THR A 220 -11.76 21.84 17.17
N THR A 221 -12.97 22.39 17.07
CA THR A 221 -13.92 22.43 18.18
C THR A 221 -15.34 22.07 17.75
N LEU A 222 -16.24 22.00 18.73
CA LEU A 222 -17.64 21.64 18.59
C LEU A 222 -18.53 22.88 18.72
N PHE A 223 -19.68 22.81 18.07
CA PHE A 223 -20.84 23.63 18.42
C PHE A 223 -22.09 22.76 18.56
N SER A 224 -23.04 23.25 19.34
CA SER A 224 -24.40 22.71 19.39
C SER A 224 -25.40 23.83 19.24
N TYR A 225 -26.47 23.59 18.47
CA TYR A 225 -27.60 24.50 18.36
C TYR A 225 -28.85 23.85 18.93
N THR A 226 -29.57 24.55 19.80
CA THR A 226 -30.85 24.09 20.37
C THR A 226 -31.98 24.91 19.81
N ALA A 227 -32.84 24.29 18.98
CA ALA A 227 -33.91 25.00 18.29
C ALA A 227 -35.00 25.54 19.23
N SER A 228 -35.26 24.88 20.35
CA SER A 228 -36.28 25.32 21.33
C SER A 228 -35.89 26.61 22.07
N SER A 229 -34.60 26.94 22.13
CA SER A 229 -34.08 28.17 22.75
C SER A 229 -33.38 29.10 21.76
N ASN A 230 -33.37 28.78 20.46
CA ASN A 230 -32.62 29.48 19.42
C ASN A 230 -31.14 29.73 19.78
N GLN A 231 -30.55 28.87 20.61
CA GLN A 231 -29.23 29.13 21.19
C GLN A 231 -28.16 28.29 20.51
N LEU A 232 -27.16 28.96 19.96
CA LEU A 232 -25.88 28.39 19.54
C LEU A 232 -24.91 28.40 20.72
N THR A 233 -24.34 27.24 21.02
CA THR A 233 -23.27 27.07 22.00
C THR A 233 -22.00 26.64 21.27
N THR A 234 -20.91 27.34 21.53
CA THR A 234 -19.57 26.98 21.07
C THR A 234 -18.77 26.48 22.27
N TYR A 235 -18.00 25.41 22.08
CA TYR A 235 -17.22 24.78 23.14
C TYR A 235 -15.74 25.11 23.00
N LYS A 236 -14.99 25.07 24.10
CA LYS A 236 -13.52 25.18 24.05
C LYS A 236 -12.94 23.95 23.35
N ALA A 237 -11.94 24.14 22.49
CA ALA A 237 -11.29 23.03 21.79
C ALA A 237 -10.79 21.95 22.78
N GLY A 238 -11.01 20.68 22.45
CA GLY A 238 -10.64 19.54 23.30
C GLY A 238 -11.40 19.41 24.63
N SER A 239 -12.43 20.22 24.87
CA SER A 239 -13.20 20.26 26.13
C SER A 239 -14.70 20.38 25.89
N PHE A 240 -15.49 20.13 26.93
CA PHE A 240 -16.94 20.40 26.96
C PHE A 240 -17.32 21.66 27.72
N THR A 241 -16.32 22.49 28.06
CA THR A 241 -16.58 23.79 28.67
C THR A 241 -17.12 24.74 27.60
N VAL A 242 -18.16 25.51 27.95
CA VAL A 242 -18.71 26.54 27.06
C VAL A 242 -17.66 27.63 26.86
N GLU A 243 -17.37 27.95 25.60
CA GLU A 243 -16.57 29.12 25.23
C GLU A 243 -17.50 30.33 25.07
N SER A 244 -18.56 30.18 24.29
CA SER A 244 -19.53 31.25 24.08
C SER A 244 -20.94 30.73 23.78
N LEU A 245 -21.93 31.57 24.11
CA LEU A 245 -23.33 31.43 23.74
C LEU A 245 -23.72 32.57 22.79
N GLN A 246 -24.58 32.28 21.82
CA GLN A 246 -25.12 33.26 20.88
C GLN A 246 -26.55 32.88 20.53
N GLU A 247 -27.50 33.80 20.66
CA GLU A 247 -28.85 33.62 20.13
C GLU A 247 -28.82 33.79 18.61
N LEU A 248 -29.65 33.04 17.89
CA LEU A 248 -29.75 33.12 16.44
C LEU A 248 -31.20 33.40 16.02
N ASP A 249 -31.39 34.25 15.01
CA ASP A 249 -32.71 34.45 14.41
C ASP A 249 -33.20 33.18 13.69
N TYR A 250 -32.27 32.43 13.12
CA TYR A 250 -32.47 31.17 12.40
C TYR A 250 -31.18 30.35 12.41
N PHE A 251 -31.28 29.03 12.22
CA PHE A 251 -30.12 28.15 12.23
C PHE A 251 -29.31 28.22 10.92
N LYS A 252 -28.64 29.36 10.71
CA LYS A 252 -27.67 29.58 9.64
C LYS A 252 -26.34 29.98 10.24
N LEU A 253 -25.37 29.09 10.08
CA LEU A 253 -23.99 29.27 10.49
C LEU A 253 -23.10 29.12 9.26
N TYR A 254 -22.26 30.11 9.01
CA TYR A 254 -21.30 30.10 7.92
C TYR A 254 -19.88 30.32 8.45
N GLN A 255 -18.88 29.83 7.74
CA GLN A 255 -17.47 30.06 8.05
C GLN A 255 -16.73 30.58 6.84
N ASP A 256 -15.90 31.60 7.06
CA ASP A 256 -14.96 32.05 6.05
C ASP A 256 -13.78 31.09 5.94
N LYS A 257 -13.41 30.72 4.72
CA LYS A 257 -12.35 29.72 4.49
C LYS A 257 -10.99 30.21 5.00
N ASP A 258 -10.66 31.48 4.76
CA ASP A 258 -9.30 31.97 4.97
C ASP A 258 -9.09 32.38 6.44
N SER A 259 -10.01 33.16 6.99
CA SER A 259 -9.95 33.64 8.37
C SER A 259 -10.52 32.65 9.39
N LYS A 260 -11.30 31.66 8.95
CA LYS A 260 -11.98 30.65 9.80
C LYS A 260 -12.95 31.23 10.82
N LYS A 261 -13.31 32.51 10.66
CA LYS A 261 -14.31 33.17 11.49
C LYS A 261 -15.70 32.66 11.17
N LEU A 262 -16.55 32.57 12.20
CA LEU A 262 -17.95 32.20 12.02
C LEU A 262 -18.82 33.44 11.85
N TYR A 263 -19.88 33.28 11.07
CA TYR A 263 -20.87 34.31 10.81
C TYR A 263 -22.26 33.78 11.06
N SER A 264 -23.03 34.54 11.82
CA SER A 264 -24.44 34.26 12.11
C SER A 264 -25.22 35.56 12.28
N VAL A 265 -26.54 35.47 12.45
CA VAL A 265 -27.43 36.63 12.58
C VAL A 265 -28.27 36.51 13.85
N ASP A 266 -28.33 37.61 14.59
CA ASP A 266 -29.13 37.79 15.79
C ASP A 266 -29.72 39.20 15.78
N ALA A 267 -31.03 39.30 16.03
CA ALA A 267 -31.82 40.52 15.95
C ALA A 267 -31.63 41.28 14.62
N GLY A 268 -31.48 40.54 13.51
CA GLY A 268 -31.25 41.07 12.17
C GLY A 268 -29.85 41.64 11.96
N ILE A 269 -28.89 41.46 12.87
CA ILE A 269 -27.54 42.02 12.79
C ILE A 269 -26.50 40.91 12.66
N LEU A 270 -25.51 41.12 11.79
CA LEU A 270 -24.39 40.18 11.62
C LEU A 270 -23.56 40.10 12.90
N HIS A 271 -23.27 38.87 13.33
CA HIS A 271 -22.33 38.56 14.39
C HIS A 271 -21.18 37.73 13.83
N GLU A 272 -19.95 38.11 14.19
CA GLU A 272 -18.71 37.45 13.79
C GLU A 272 -18.07 36.80 15.02
N PHE A 273 -17.80 35.50 14.98
CA PHE A 273 -17.03 34.80 16.02
C PHE A 273 -15.56 34.74 15.63
N ASP A 274 -14.69 35.28 16.48
CA ASP A 274 -13.24 35.30 16.26
C ASP A 274 -12.50 34.09 16.86
N GLY A 275 -13.24 33.14 17.41
CA GLY A 275 -12.71 31.97 18.10
C GLY A 275 -12.88 32.03 19.62
N VAL A 276 -13.15 33.21 20.19
CA VAL A 276 -13.40 33.39 21.62
C VAL A 276 -14.67 34.21 21.86
N ASN A 277 -14.88 35.29 21.13
CA ASN A 277 -15.99 36.21 21.34
C ASN A 277 -16.83 36.41 20.06
N TRP A 278 -18.12 36.66 20.25
CA TRP A 278 -18.98 37.18 19.18
C TRP A 278 -18.93 38.70 19.16
N VAL A 279 -18.61 39.25 17.99
CA VAL A 279 -18.51 40.68 17.73
C VAL A 279 -19.61 41.09 16.77
N GLN A 280 -20.49 41.96 17.24
CA GLN A 280 -21.57 42.52 16.44
C GLN A 280 -21.03 43.48 15.37
N LYS A 281 -21.51 43.34 14.13
CA LYS A 281 -21.20 44.24 13.01
C LYS A 281 -22.44 45.07 12.66
N VAL A 282 -22.73 46.08 13.47
CA VAL A 282 -23.96 46.91 13.40
C VAL A 282 -24.23 47.56 12.04
N ALA A 283 -23.22 47.70 11.18
CA ALA A 283 -23.39 48.23 9.81
C ALA A 283 -23.94 47.19 8.82
N GLN A 284 -23.94 45.91 9.17
CA GLN A 284 -24.36 44.80 8.33
C GLN A 284 -25.61 44.15 8.92
N THR A 285 -26.77 44.41 8.29
CA THR A 285 -28.07 43.95 8.76
C THR A 285 -28.80 43.12 7.70
N PHE A 286 -29.64 42.19 8.15
CA PHE A 286 -30.42 41.31 7.29
C PHE A 286 -31.89 41.32 7.70
N VAL A 287 -32.76 41.47 6.70
CA VAL A 287 -34.23 41.51 6.88
C VAL A 287 -34.88 40.13 6.80
N SER A 288 -34.14 39.10 6.38
CA SER A 288 -34.62 37.71 6.27
C SER A 288 -33.48 36.70 6.21
N GLU A 289 -33.79 35.43 6.44
CA GLU A 289 -32.87 34.29 6.28
C GLU A 289 -32.29 34.22 4.85
N SER A 290 -33.14 34.34 3.83
CA SER A 290 -32.69 34.28 2.43
C SER A 290 -31.75 35.43 2.04
N ALA A 291 -31.91 36.60 2.65
CA ALA A 291 -31.01 37.73 2.43
C ALA A 291 -29.61 37.44 3.00
N PHE A 292 -29.54 36.83 4.19
CA PHE A 292 -28.27 36.41 4.77
C PHE A 292 -27.60 35.29 3.97
N GLU A 293 -28.36 34.30 3.54
CA GLU A 293 -27.85 33.20 2.70
C GLU A 293 -27.26 33.72 1.38
N SER A 294 -27.95 34.63 0.70
CA SER A 294 -27.46 35.25 -0.53
C SER A 294 -26.15 36.03 -0.30
N TRP A 295 -26.06 36.76 0.81
CA TRP A 295 -24.84 37.47 1.19
C TRP A 295 -23.70 36.50 1.47
N ALA A 296 -23.93 35.43 2.23
CA ALA A 296 -22.91 34.45 2.57
C ALA A 296 -22.35 33.76 1.32
N ILE A 297 -23.23 33.36 0.39
CA ILE A 297 -22.82 32.77 -0.91
C ILE A 297 -21.97 33.76 -1.71
N SER A 298 -22.38 35.03 -1.79
CA SER A 298 -21.63 36.06 -2.53
C SER A 298 -20.23 36.34 -1.96
N ASN A 299 -20.03 36.05 -0.67
CA ASN A 299 -18.73 36.16 0.01
C ASN A 299 -17.96 34.84 0.04
N GLY A 300 -18.46 33.78 -0.62
CA GLY A 300 -17.80 32.48 -0.66
C GLY A 300 -17.70 31.78 0.69
N LEU A 301 -18.63 32.07 1.62
CA LEU A 301 -18.62 31.47 2.95
C LEU A 301 -19.15 30.03 2.91
N PHE A 302 -18.53 29.16 3.69
CA PHE A 302 -18.90 27.75 3.78
C PHE A 302 -20.09 27.52 4.73
N PRO A 303 -21.16 26.80 4.32
CA PRO A 303 -22.36 26.63 5.13
C PRO A 303 -22.24 25.51 6.18
N LEU A 304 -21.62 25.81 7.33
CA LEU A 304 -21.43 24.84 8.44
C LEU A 304 -22.74 24.24 8.99
N HIS A 305 -23.86 24.95 8.93
CA HIS A 305 -25.17 24.44 9.34
C HIS A 305 -25.65 23.22 8.52
N THR A 306 -25.01 22.92 7.38
CA THR A 306 -25.25 21.71 6.58
C THR A 306 -24.35 20.53 6.97
N GLN A 307 -23.33 20.80 7.81
CA GLN A 307 -22.31 19.85 8.24
C GLN A 307 -22.54 19.42 9.69
N THR A 308 -23.78 19.11 10.02
CA THR A 308 -24.20 18.72 11.36
C THR A 308 -24.76 17.31 11.38
N ILE A 309 -24.84 16.74 12.58
CA ILE A 309 -25.69 15.59 12.87
C ILE A 309 -26.92 16.06 13.64
N THR A 310 -28.07 15.47 13.32
CA THR A 310 -29.28 15.57 14.11
C THR A 310 -29.40 14.32 14.97
N PRO A 311 -29.21 14.40 16.29
CA PRO A 311 -29.23 13.26 17.18
C PRO A 311 -30.59 12.56 17.15
N THR A 312 -30.55 11.23 17.22
CA THR A 312 -31.72 10.35 17.19
C THR A 312 -31.91 9.69 18.53
N SER A 313 -33.12 9.19 18.81
CA SER A 313 -33.41 8.46 20.04
C SER A 313 -32.88 7.02 20.05
N VAL A 314 -32.10 6.62 19.03
CA VAL A 314 -31.58 5.27 18.86
C VAL A 314 -30.58 4.96 19.99
N GLN A 315 -30.48 3.68 20.36
CA GLN A 315 -29.50 3.18 21.31
C GLN A 315 -28.74 2.04 20.66
N GLN A 316 -27.45 1.95 20.92
CA GLN A 316 -26.62 0.82 20.50
C GLN A 316 -26.13 0.08 21.72
N LEU A 317 -26.74 -1.07 22.00
CA LEU A 317 -26.21 -2.00 22.99
C LEU A 317 -24.90 -2.58 22.47
N ILE A 318 -23.88 -2.64 23.33
CA ILE A 318 -22.76 -3.54 23.09
C ILE A 318 -23.19 -4.89 23.66
N ASN A 319 -24.01 -5.64 22.91
CA ASN A 319 -24.52 -6.92 23.40
C ASN A 319 -23.51 -8.05 23.16
N ALA A 320 -23.58 -9.07 24.01
CA ALA A 320 -22.82 -10.31 23.90
C ALA A 320 -23.43 -11.32 22.90
N GLN A 321 -24.41 -10.93 22.07
CA GLN A 321 -25.29 -11.87 21.34
C GLN A 321 -25.38 -11.67 19.83
N THR A 322 -24.84 -10.59 19.27
CA THR A 322 -24.73 -10.43 17.82
C THR A 322 -23.35 -10.93 17.40
N GLY A 323 -23.28 -12.14 16.82
CA GLY A 323 -22.03 -12.62 16.24
C GLY A 323 -21.79 -14.13 16.08
N TYR A 324 -22.81 -14.98 16.18
CA TYR A 324 -22.68 -16.39 15.81
C TYR A 324 -22.76 -16.58 14.29
N SER A 325 -21.84 -15.97 13.55
CA SER A 325 -21.63 -16.20 12.12
C SER A 325 -20.19 -16.69 11.92
N THR A 326 -20.06 -17.91 11.39
CA THR A 326 -18.82 -18.68 11.24
C THR A 326 -17.95 -18.22 10.06
N THR A 327 -17.94 -16.93 9.71
CA THR A 327 -17.14 -16.47 8.57
C THR A 327 -15.65 -16.41 8.93
N LEU A 328 -14.88 -17.26 8.24
CA LEU A 328 -13.46 -17.51 8.50
C LEU A 328 -12.50 -16.45 7.91
N SER A 329 -13.00 -15.33 7.37
CA SER A 329 -12.11 -14.37 6.66
C SER A 329 -12.11 -12.96 7.26
N ALA A 330 -13.11 -12.61 8.07
CA ALA A 330 -13.27 -11.26 8.62
C ALA A 330 -13.77 -11.25 10.08
N LEU A 331 -13.53 -10.16 10.78
CA LEU A 331 -14.26 -9.76 11.99
C LEU A 331 -15.25 -8.65 11.58
N PRO A 332 -16.58 -8.91 11.60
CA PRO A 332 -17.53 -7.86 11.35
C PRO A 332 -17.49 -6.87 12.53
N VAL A 333 -17.54 -5.57 12.21
CA VAL A 333 -17.61 -4.52 13.22
C VAL A 333 -18.94 -3.80 13.13
N THR A 334 -19.45 -3.36 14.28
CA THR A 334 -20.65 -2.51 14.30
C THR A 334 -20.23 -1.05 14.27
N ARG A 335 -20.97 -0.24 13.49
CA ARG A 335 -20.76 1.22 13.39
C ARG A 335 -21.90 1.94 14.10
N PRO A 336 -21.66 3.12 14.68
CA PRO A 336 -22.72 4.00 15.19
C PRO A 336 -23.76 4.32 14.10
N PRO A 337 -25.08 4.24 14.38
CA PRO A 337 -26.12 4.40 13.38
C PRO A 337 -26.15 5.80 12.77
N ASN A 338 -25.88 6.83 13.56
CA ASN A 338 -25.94 8.21 13.15
C ASN A 338 -24.54 8.82 13.24
N ARG A 339 -23.94 9.05 12.08
CA ARG A 339 -22.54 9.45 11.96
C ARG A 339 -22.32 10.40 10.79
N LYS A 340 -21.39 11.33 10.97
CA LYS A 340 -20.89 12.22 9.94
C LYS A 340 -19.37 12.28 10.08
N GLU A 341 -18.67 12.08 8.97
CA GLU A 341 -17.21 12.16 8.89
C GLU A 341 -16.85 13.32 7.97
N LEU A 342 -16.03 14.24 8.46
CA LEU A 342 -15.61 15.44 7.77
C LEU A 342 -14.09 15.47 7.68
N ALA A 343 -13.58 16.16 6.67
CA ALA A 343 -12.19 16.54 6.57
C ALA A 343 -12.05 18.02 6.25
N VAL A 344 -10.96 18.63 6.72
CA VAL A 344 -10.52 19.95 6.27
C VAL A 344 -9.16 19.82 5.62
N HIS A 345 -9.05 20.28 4.39
CA HIS A 345 -7.80 20.34 3.64
C HIS A 345 -7.77 21.61 2.79
N ASN A 346 -6.65 22.34 2.82
CA ASN A 346 -6.50 23.65 2.18
C ASN A 346 -7.61 24.63 2.58
N ASN A 347 -8.00 24.60 3.86
CA ASN A 347 -9.10 25.36 4.45
C ASN A 347 -10.50 25.08 3.87
N GLU A 348 -10.65 24.03 3.08
CA GLU A 348 -11.94 23.61 2.53
C GLU A 348 -12.46 22.38 3.27
N TYR A 349 -13.77 22.36 3.52
CA TYR A 349 -14.45 21.24 4.15
C TYR A 349 -14.87 20.21 3.10
N HIS A 350 -14.60 18.95 3.40
CA HIS A 350 -14.95 17.82 2.56
C HIS A 350 -15.79 16.83 3.35
N ASP A 351 -16.92 16.43 2.76
CA ASP A 351 -17.68 15.28 3.25
C ASP A 351 -16.88 14.00 2.98
N MET A 352 -16.55 13.26 4.05
CA MET A 352 -15.92 11.96 3.88
C MET A 352 -17.00 10.89 3.67
N PRO A 353 -16.90 10.04 2.64
CA PRO A 353 -17.85 8.98 2.40
C PRO A 353 -18.00 8.07 3.62
N VAL A 354 -19.20 8.04 4.19
CA VAL A 354 -19.49 7.24 5.37
C VAL A 354 -19.58 5.76 4.99
N ILE A 355 -18.65 4.97 5.49
CA ILE A 355 -18.66 3.52 5.26
C ILE A 355 -19.66 2.87 6.22
N THR A 356 -20.69 2.23 5.65
CA THR A 356 -21.86 1.68 6.35
C THR A 356 -21.63 0.30 6.94
N GLN A 357 -20.81 -0.53 6.28
CA GLN A 357 -20.39 -1.84 6.77
C GLN A 357 -18.89 -1.97 6.57
N GLN A 358 -18.19 -2.40 7.62
CA GLN A 358 -16.75 -2.63 7.58
C GLN A 358 -16.47 -4.02 8.11
N ASN A 359 -15.55 -4.69 7.43
CA ASN A 359 -15.00 -5.96 7.82
C ASN A 359 -13.52 -5.72 8.11
N LEU A 360 -13.07 -6.13 9.29
CA LEU A 360 -11.65 -6.18 9.59
C LEU A 360 -11.13 -7.52 9.04
N VAL A 361 -10.37 -7.47 7.95
CA VAL A 361 -9.90 -8.65 7.22
C VAL A 361 -8.65 -9.20 7.89
N ARG A 362 -8.57 -10.54 7.93
CA ARG A 362 -7.46 -11.27 8.56
C ARG A 362 -6.19 -11.15 7.73
N TYR A 363 -5.06 -10.92 8.39
CA TYR A 363 -3.76 -10.97 7.74
C TYR A 363 -3.11 -12.36 7.77
N ASN A 364 -3.17 -13.12 8.87
CA ASN A 364 -2.54 -14.45 8.93
C ASN A 364 -3.22 -15.42 9.93
N GLU A 365 -3.25 -16.71 9.58
CA GLU A 365 -3.85 -17.79 10.40
C GLU A 365 -2.76 -18.57 11.16
N GLY A 366 -2.81 -18.57 12.49
CA GLY A 366 -1.90 -19.35 13.33
C GLY A 366 -2.67 -20.29 14.25
N VAL A 367 -2.47 -21.60 14.09
CA VAL A 367 -2.98 -22.61 15.04
C VAL A 367 -2.06 -22.64 16.25
N VAL A 368 -2.61 -22.46 17.46
CA VAL A 368 -1.85 -22.67 18.70
C VAL A 368 -1.63 -24.17 18.87
N SER A 369 -0.39 -24.65 18.74
CA SER A 369 -0.05 -26.06 18.88
C SER A 369 -0.26 -26.54 20.32
N GLY A 370 -0.96 -27.67 20.50
CA GLY A 370 -0.92 -28.45 21.75
C GLY A 370 -2.22 -28.63 22.52
N GLN A 371 -3.38 -28.14 22.04
CA GLN A 371 -4.67 -28.39 22.70
C GLN A 371 -5.64 -29.12 21.79
N SER A 372 -6.00 -30.36 22.16
CA SER A 372 -6.82 -31.30 21.39
C SER A 372 -8.33 -31.18 21.61
N ALA A 373 -8.81 -30.08 22.20
CA ALA A 373 -10.24 -29.85 22.42
C ALA A 373 -10.64 -28.40 22.05
N ASN A 374 -11.31 -28.25 20.91
CA ASN A 374 -12.25 -27.15 20.57
C ASN A 374 -11.86 -25.69 20.91
N TYR A 375 -10.58 -25.32 20.85
CA TYR A 375 -10.21 -23.91 20.80
C TYR A 375 -10.45 -23.40 19.38
N ALA A 376 -11.62 -22.81 19.15
CA ALA A 376 -11.90 -22.05 17.94
C ALA A 376 -11.18 -20.68 18.02
N ILE A 377 -9.86 -20.73 17.78
CA ILE A 377 -8.99 -19.68 17.23
C ILE A 377 -8.94 -18.33 17.99
N THR A 378 -7.84 -18.11 18.73
CA THR A 378 -7.38 -16.80 19.22
C THR A 378 -6.90 -15.92 18.06
N ARG A 379 -7.63 -14.83 17.78
CA ARG A 379 -7.23 -13.76 16.86
C ARG A 379 -6.78 -12.57 17.69
N SER A 380 -5.50 -12.25 17.73
CA SER A 380 -4.97 -11.29 18.69
C SER A 380 -4.35 -10.05 18.03
N PHE A 381 -5.00 -8.89 18.05
CA PHE A 381 -4.27 -7.64 17.83
C PHE A 381 -3.62 -7.29 19.17
N LYS A 382 -2.32 -7.58 19.31
CA LYS A 382 -1.62 -7.56 20.61
C LYS A 382 -1.37 -6.15 21.13
N GLY A 383 -2.33 -5.61 21.87
CA GLY A 383 -2.12 -4.51 22.80
C GLY A 383 -1.62 -5.00 24.16
N ARG A 384 -0.71 -4.25 24.79
CA ARG A 384 -0.52 -4.34 26.24
C ARG A 384 -1.44 -3.32 26.88
N VAL A 385 -2.14 -3.72 27.93
CA VAL A 385 -3.14 -2.92 28.61
C VAL A 385 -2.75 -2.81 30.07
N HIS A 386 -2.73 -1.59 30.58
CA HIS A 386 -2.61 -1.39 32.00
C HIS A 386 -3.99 -1.08 32.57
N LEU A 387 -4.63 -2.06 33.22
CA LEU A 387 -5.89 -1.82 33.92
C LEU A 387 -5.56 -1.24 35.31
N PRO A 388 -5.84 0.05 35.59
CA PRO A 388 -5.40 0.70 36.82
C PRO A 388 -5.96 0.03 38.08
N ALA A 389 -7.16 -0.56 37.97
CA ALA A 389 -7.84 -1.25 39.06
C ALA A 389 -7.24 -2.62 39.45
N LEU A 390 -6.32 -3.18 38.65
CA LEU A 390 -5.78 -4.54 38.85
C LEU A 390 -4.26 -4.55 39.11
N GLY A 391 -3.61 -3.39 39.20
CA GLY A 391 -2.19 -3.24 39.59
C GLY A 391 -1.19 -3.98 38.70
N SER A 392 -1.62 -4.52 37.57
CA SER A 392 -0.83 -5.39 36.70
C SER A 392 -1.06 -5.05 35.23
N VAL A 393 0.01 -5.10 34.45
CA VAL A 393 -0.06 -4.97 32.98
C VAL A 393 -0.61 -6.28 32.43
N ILE A 394 -1.81 -6.23 31.87
CA ILE A 394 -2.50 -7.36 31.26
C ILE A 394 -2.33 -7.24 29.75
N ARG A 395 -2.00 -8.32 29.06
CA ARG A 395 -2.06 -8.34 27.60
C ARG A 395 -3.52 -8.43 27.20
N ALA A 396 -4.09 -7.35 26.64
CA ALA A 396 -5.44 -7.40 26.09
C ALA A 396 -5.39 -7.07 24.61
N THR A 397 -5.90 -8.02 23.85
CA THR A 397 -5.86 -8.05 22.41
C THR A 397 -7.22 -7.66 21.85
N LEU A 398 -7.29 -7.05 20.66
CA LEU A 398 -8.59 -6.75 20.01
C LEU A 398 -9.25 -8.05 19.50
N GLU A 399 -9.54 -9.01 20.38
CA GLU A 399 -10.10 -10.32 20.00
C GLU A 399 -11.62 -10.36 20.17
N SER A 400 -12.27 -11.21 19.38
CA SER A 400 -13.56 -11.78 19.72
C SER A 400 -13.34 -13.28 19.92
N VAL A 401 -13.44 -13.77 21.15
CA VAL A 401 -13.23 -15.19 21.49
C VAL A 401 -14.51 -15.76 22.08
N SER A 402 -14.98 -16.88 21.56
CA SER A 402 -16.06 -17.65 22.17
C SER A 402 -15.51 -18.54 23.28
N PRO A 403 -16.02 -18.50 24.52
CA PRO A 403 -15.65 -19.49 25.51
C PRO A 403 -16.27 -20.87 25.16
N SER A 404 -15.46 -21.92 25.24
CA SER A 404 -15.98 -23.27 25.52
C SER A 404 -15.94 -23.46 27.04
N ASN A 405 -17.04 -23.93 27.63
CA ASN A 405 -17.19 -24.21 29.06
C ASN A 405 -16.34 -25.41 29.53
N SER A 406 -15.03 -25.37 29.33
CA SER A 406 -14.14 -26.47 29.72
C SER A 406 -13.21 -26.00 30.83
N ALA A 407 -13.58 -26.37 32.06
CA ALA A 407 -12.86 -26.08 33.29
C ALA A 407 -11.36 -26.43 33.17
N GLY A 408 -10.50 -25.43 33.33
CA GLY A 408 -9.04 -25.58 33.34
C GLY A 408 -8.35 -24.34 33.87
N THR A 409 -8.39 -24.18 35.20
CA THR A 409 -7.58 -23.34 36.12
C THR A 409 -6.41 -22.50 35.56
N THR A 410 -6.66 -21.60 34.62
CA THR A 410 -5.74 -20.52 34.25
C THR A 410 -6.55 -19.25 34.03
N ALA A 411 -6.16 -18.13 34.64
CA ALA A 411 -6.83 -16.84 34.46
C ALA A 411 -6.72 -16.42 32.99
N GLY A 412 -7.83 -16.52 32.27
CA GLY A 412 -7.94 -16.21 30.85
C GLY A 412 -8.86 -15.02 30.62
N TYR A 413 -8.57 -14.22 29.59
CA TYR A 413 -9.35 -13.05 29.22
C TYR A 413 -10.00 -13.31 27.86
N HIS A 414 -11.29 -12.98 27.72
CA HIS A 414 -12.00 -13.13 26.46
C HIS A 414 -12.73 -11.83 26.13
N GLY A 415 -12.48 -11.28 24.94
CA GLY A 415 -13.34 -10.26 24.36
C GLY A 415 -14.67 -10.91 23.99
N HIS A 416 -15.76 -10.43 24.59
CA HIS A 416 -17.10 -10.93 24.32
C HIS A 416 -17.82 -9.98 23.37
N GLY A 417 -18.20 -10.49 22.19
CA GLY A 417 -18.94 -9.75 21.17
C GLY A 417 -18.06 -9.11 20.09
N HIS A 418 -18.70 -8.42 19.15
CA HIS A 418 -18.02 -7.65 18.11
C HIS A 418 -17.60 -6.28 18.65
N PRO A 419 -16.37 -5.81 18.37
CA PRO A 419 -16.02 -4.43 18.71
C PRO A 419 -16.91 -3.45 17.94
N GLN A 420 -17.18 -2.32 18.57
CA GLN A 420 -17.85 -1.20 17.92
C GLN A 420 -16.78 -0.22 17.43
N PHE A 421 -16.78 0.05 16.13
CA PHE A 421 -15.86 0.98 15.53
C PHE A 421 -16.45 2.39 15.50
N ILE A 422 -15.88 3.29 16.30
CA ILE A 422 -16.39 4.66 16.48
C ILE A 422 -15.99 5.50 15.27
N ALA A 423 -14.69 5.64 15.00
CA ALA A 423 -14.17 6.46 13.92
C ALA A 423 -12.75 6.05 13.49
N TYR A 424 -12.40 6.39 12.24
CA TYR A 424 -11.07 6.22 11.66
C TYR A 424 -10.39 7.57 11.55
N SER A 425 -9.14 7.67 12.01
CA SER A 425 -8.26 8.79 11.72
C SER A 425 -7.40 8.46 10.49
N PRO A 426 -7.69 9.05 9.32
CA PRO A 426 -6.89 8.81 8.11
C PRO A 426 -5.49 9.44 8.19
N ILE A 427 -5.33 10.52 8.96
CA ILE A 427 -4.05 11.24 9.13
C ILE A 427 -3.05 10.38 9.93
N HIS A 428 -3.54 9.72 11.00
CA HIS A 428 -2.70 8.96 11.94
C HIS A 428 -2.72 7.45 11.69
N ASN A 429 -3.49 6.99 10.71
CA ASN A 429 -3.85 5.57 10.55
C ASN A 429 -4.33 4.94 11.86
N ALA A 430 -5.21 5.65 12.57
CA ALA A 430 -5.62 5.26 13.92
C ALA A 430 -7.10 4.85 13.98
N LEU A 431 -7.40 3.80 14.74
CA LEU A 431 -8.75 3.28 14.93
C LEU A 431 -9.25 3.61 16.33
N LEU A 432 -10.39 4.28 16.41
CA LEU A 432 -11.10 4.50 17.67
C LEU A 432 -12.14 3.41 17.90
N VAL A 433 -11.92 2.61 18.95
CA VAL A 433 -12.68 1.38 19.18
C VAL A 433 -13.25 1.34 20.58
N TYR A 434 -14.48 0.84 20.66
CA TYR A 434 -15.10 0.42 21.90
C TYR A 434 -15.20 -1.11 21.94
N GLN A 435 -14.82 -1.71 23.08
CA GLN A 435 -14.79 -3.15 23.28
C GLN A 435 -15.37 -3.56 24.62
N TYR A 436 -16.04 -4.70 24.65
CA TYR A 436 -16.56 -5.31 25.86
C TYR A 436 -15.80 -6.61 26.17
N PHE A 437 -15.35 -6.74 27.42
CA PHE A 437 -14.56 -7.85 27.91
C PHE A 437 -15.28 -8.54 29.07
N GLN A 438 -15.27 -9.87 29.08
CA GLN A 438 -15.60 -10.64 30.28
C GLN A 438 -14.35 -11.34 30.80
N PHE A 439 -14.12 -11.15 32.08
CA PHE A 439 -12.97 -11.63 32.81
C PHE A 439 -13.37 -12.86 33.60
N TYR A 440 -12.70 -13.99 33.30
CA TYR A 440 -12.88 -15.24 34.00
C TYR A 440 -11.71 -15.44 34.97
N TYR A 441 -11.98 -15.35 36.26
CA TYR A 441 -11.04 -15.79 37.27
C TYR A 441 -11.52 -17.11 37.86
N SER A 442 -10.59 -18.06 38.03
CA SER A 442 -10.88 -19.30 38.74
C SER A 442 -11.34 -18.97 40.17
N GLY A 443 -12.57 -19.34 40.51
CA GLY A 443 -13.13 -19.15 41.86
C GLY A 443 -13.72 -17.77 42.17
N SER A 444 -13.90 -16.87 41.18
CA SER A 444 -14.63 -15.60 41.39
C SER A 444 -15.83 -15.43 40.48
N ASN A 445 -16.70 -14.47 40.82
CA ASN A 445 -17.76 -14.01 39.92
C ASN A 445 -17.14 -13.45 38.63
N LEU A 446 -17.87 -13.66 37.53
CA LEU A 446 -17.55 -13.07 36.23
C LEU A 446 -17.52 -11.54 36.36
N LYS A 447 -16.38 -10.92 36.07
CA LYS A 447 -16.28 -9.47 35.99
C LYS A 447 -16.44 -9.08 34.53
N SER A 448 -17.28 -8.11 34.24
CA SER A 448 -17.41 -7.54 32.90
C SER A 448 -16.85 -6.11 32.94
N ASP A 449 -16.09 -5.74 31.92
CA ASP A 449 -15.51 -4.40 31.80
C ASP A 449 -15.55 -3.99 30.34
N SER A 450 -15.62 -2.70 30.09
CA SER A 450 -15.60 -2.13 28.75
C SER A 450 -14.43 -1.18 28.60
N LEU A 451 -13.86 -1.14 27.40
CA LEU A 451 -12.65 -0.40 27.11
C LEU A 451 -12.88 0.44 25.86
N SER A 452 -12.57 1.72 25.96
CA SER A 452 -12.49 2.65 24.83
C SER A 452 -11.04 3.00 24.56
N ARG A 453 -10.59 2.88 23.32
CA ARG A 453 -9.17 3.00 22.94
C ARG A 453 -8.93 3.60 21.57
N VAL A 454 -7.73 4.15 21.39
CA VAL A 454 -7.10 4.39 20.09
C VAL A 454 -6.08 3.29 19.81
N TYR A 455 -6.10 2.73 18.60
CA TYR A 455 -5.07 1.83 18.09
C TYR A 455 -4.34 2.51 16.91
N PHE A 456 -3.01 2.53 16.88
CA PHE A 456 -2.19 3.09 15.80
C PHE A 456 -1.57 1.99 14.91
N ALA A 457 -1.67 2.14 13.59
CA ALA A 457 -1.17 1.17 12.61
C ALA A 457 0.36 1.22 12.48
#